data_AF-A0A8H8S7L4-F1
#
_entry.id   AF-A0A8H8S7L4-F1
#
_cell.length_a   1.000
_cell.length_b   1.000
_cell.length_c   1.000
_cell.angle_alpha   90.00
_cell.angle_beta   90.00
_cell.angle_gamma   90.00
#
_symmetry.space_group_name_H-M   'P 1'
#
loop_
_entity.id
_entity.type
_entity.pdbx_description
1 polymer ?
#
loop_
_entity_poly.entity_id
_entity_poly.type
_entity_poly.pdbx_seq_one_letter_code
_entity_poly.pdbx_strand_id
1 'polypeptide(L)' 'MSFALSANRQRPLAGTLNAAIFNVWRRFSHQVLYVAPPMIIAYVAMGWAIEHNEYLNSKPGRLEHGEAE' A
#
# COMPACT_ATOMS: atom_id res chain seq x y z
N MET A 1 -38.84 14.76 -5.88
CA MET A 1 -39.51 13.88 -4.90
C MET A 1 -38.71 12.59 -4.82
N SER A 2 -38.25 12.18 -3.64
CA SER A 2 -37.52 10.91 -3.46
C SER A 2 -38.49 9.85 -2.96
N PHE A 3 -38.46 8.66 -3.56
CA PHE A 3 -39.29 7.52 -3.15
C PHE A 3 -38.40 6.49 -2.44
N ALA A 4 -38.84 6.01 -1.28
CA ALA A 4 -38.12 5.00 -0.50
C ALA A 4 -39.07 3.90 0.00
N LEU A 5 -38.56 2.68 0.13
CA LEU A 5 -39.28 1.54 0.66
C LEU A 5 -39.04 1.40 2.17
N SER A 6 -40.06 1.00 2.94
CA SER A 6 -39.92 0.70 4.37
C SER A 6 -38.82 -0.37 4.61
N ALA A 7 -37.94 -0.11 5.59
CA ALA A 7 -36.78 -0.96 5.89
C ALA A 7 -37.17 -2.40 6.27
N ASN A 8 -38.32 -2.59 6.93
CA ASN A 8 -38.82 -3.92 7.33
C ASN A 8 -39.25 -4.80 6.14
N ARG A 9 -39.39 -4.21 4.93
CA ARG A 9 -39.70 -4.96 3.70
C ARG A 9 -38.47 -5.17 2.80
N GLN A 10 -37.29 -4.70 3.21
CA GLN A 10 -36.06 -4.89 2.46
C GLN A 10 -35.32 -6.13 2.95
N ARG A 11 -34.62 -6.82 2.05
CA ARG A 11 -33.69 -7.90 2.42
C ARG A 11 -32.27 -7.28 2.48
N PRO A 12 -31.75 -6.95 3.67
CA PRO A 12 -30.58 -6.07 3.81
C PRO A 12 -29.28 -6.64 3.24
N LEU A 13 -29.20 -7.96 3.07
CA LEU A 13 -28.03 -8.67 2.55
C LEU A 13 -28.28 -9.33 1.18
N ALA A 14 -29.44 -9.08 0.55
CA ALA A 14 -29.70 -9.65 -0.77
C ALA A 14 -28.72 -9.07 -1.80
N GLY A 15 -27.99 -9.95 -2.49
CA GLY A 15 -27.05 -9.55 -3.55
C GLY A 15 -25.75 -8.91 -3.05
N THR A 16 -25.54 -8.78 -1.74
CA THR A 16 -24.35 -8.11 -1.20
C THR A 16 -23.07 -8.84 -1.52
N LEU A 17 -23.05 -10.18 -1.57
CA LEU A 17 -21.82 -10.94 -1.90
C LEU A 17 -21.34 -10.67 -3.33
N ASN A 18 -22.22 -10.80 -4.31
CA ASN A 18 -21.89 -10.52 -5.72
C ASN A 18 -21.55 -9.04 -5.90
N ALA A 19 -22.37 -8.13 -5.35
CA ALA A 19 -22.14 -6.69 -5.47
C ALA A 19 -20.89 -6.21 -4.70
N ALA A 20 -20.54 -6.82 -3.58
CA ALA A 20 -19.38 -6.45 -2.78
C ALA A 20 -18.09 -6.79 -3.51
N ILE A 21 -17.96 -8.00 -4.06
CA ILE A 21 -16.72 -8.43 -4.75
C ILE A 21 -16.40 -7.48 -5.92
N PHE A 22 -17.37 -7.23 -6.80
CA PHE A 22 -17.13 -6.37 -7.97
C PHE A 22 -16.97 -4.90 -7.60
N ASN A 23 -17.72 -4.37 -6.63
CA ASN A 23 -17.55 -2.99 -6.21
C ASN A 23 -16.27 -2.75 -5.42
N VAL A 24 -15.83 -3.71 -4.60
CA VAL A 24 -14.57 -3.62 -3.87
C VAL A 24 -13.40 -3.64 -4.84
N TRP A 25 -13.38 -4.56 -5.80
CA TRP A 25 -12.34 -4.58 -6.83
C TRP A 25 -12.31 -3.30 -7.65
N ARG A 26 -13.47 -2.83 -8.13
CA ARG A 26 -13.59 -1.56 -8.86
C ARG A 26 -13.07 -0.38 -8.04
N ARG A 27 -13.39 -0.29 -6.76
CA ARG A 27 -12.90 0.79 -5.89
C ARG A 27 -11.41 0.69 -5.64
N PHE A 28 -10.91 -0.52 -5.41
CA PHE A 28 -9.49 -0.77 -5.17
C PHE A 28 -8.63 -0.46 -6.39
N SER A 29 -9.03 -0.88 -7.58
CA SER A 29 -8.25 -0.67 -8.81
C SER A 29 -8.04 0.81 -9.15
N HIS A 30 -9.00 1.68 -8.84
CA HIS A 30 -8.85 3.13 -9.03
C HIS A 30 -7.89 3.79 -8.03
N GLN A 31 -7.60 3.15 -6.89
CA GLN A 31 -6.79 3.72 -5.81
C GLN A 31 -5.40 3.08 -5.70
N VAL A 32 -5.27 1.81 -6.07
CA VAL A 32 -4.02 1.05 -5.92
C VAL A 32 -2.86 1.71 -6.66
N LEU A 33 -3.08 2.34 -7.81
CA LEU A 33 -2.04 3.02 -8.56
C LEU A 33 -1.55 4.33 -7.92
N TYR A 34 -2.30 4.92 -6.99
CA TYR A 34 -1.86 6.10 -6.26
C TYR A 34 -1.15 5.74 -4.95
N VAL A 35 -1.51 4.60 -4.35
CA VAL A 35 -0.98 4.17 -3.05
C VAL A 35 0.22 3.22 -3.22
N ALA A 36 0.18 2.30 -4.17
CA ALA A 36 1.21 1.28 -4.33
C ALA A 36 2.57 1.85 -4.75
N PRO A 37 2.68 2.78 -5.73
CA PRO A 37 4.00 3.30 -6.13
C PRO A 37 4.80 3.94 -4.99
N PRO A 38 4.28 4.90 -4.20
CA PRO A 38 5.07 5.48 -3.11
C PRO A 38 5.42 4.46 -2.03
N MET A 39 4.54 3.49 -1.74
CA MET A 39 4.80 2.44 -0.75
C MET A 39 5.93 1.50 -1.20
N ILE A 40 5.94 1.11 -2.48
CA ILE A 40 7.00 0.26 -3.05
C ILE A 40 8.33 1.01 -3.04
N ILE A 41 8.34 2.27 -3.47
CA ILE A 41 9.54 3.12 -3.46
C ILE A 41 10.10 3.22 -2.05
N ALA A 42 9.25 3.53 -1.05
CA ALA A 42 9.67 3.63 0.34
C ALA A 42 10.26 2.31 0.86
N TYR A 43 9.63 1.18 0.52
CA TYR A 43 10.12 -0.14 0.93
C TYR A 43 11.52 -0.46 0.35
N VAL A 44 11.69 -0.26 -0.96
CA VAL A 44 12.97 -0.51 -1.63
C VAL A 44 14.06 0.46 -1.15
N ALA A 45 13.73 1.75 -1.03
CA ALA A 45 14.66 2.76 -0.54
C ALA A 45 15.10 2.48 0.91
N MET A 46 14.20 1.99 1.76
CA MET A 46 14.52 1.60 3.12
C MET A 46 15.45 0.38 3.17
N GLY A 47 15.20 -0.64 2.34
CA GLY A 47 16.10 -1.79 2.22
C GLY A 47 17.51 -1.36 1.80
N TRP A 48 17.61 -0.52 0.75
CA TRP A 48 18.88 0.05 0.33
C TRP A 48 19.55 0.87 1.43
N ALA A 49 18.80 1.71 2.15
CA ALA A 49 19.35 2.54 3.22
C ALA A 49 19.91 1.71 4.38
N ILE A 50 19.26 0.60 4.74
CA ILE A 50 19.73 -0.32 5.78
C ILE A 50 21.03 -0.99 5.33
N GLU A 51 21.05 -1.60 4.14
CA GLU A 51 22.23 -2.27 3.60
C GLU A 51 23.42 -1.31 3.46
N HIS A 52 23.16 -0.10 2.96
CA HIS A 52 24.18 0.93 2.82
C HIS A 52 24.71 1.39 4.19
N ASN A 53 23.84 1.59 5.18
CA ASN A 53 24.28 1.96 6.53
C ASN A 53 25.09 0.85 7.20
N GLU A 54 24.72 -0.43 7.01
CA GLU A 54 25.51 -1.56 7.48
C GLU A 54 26.88 -1.63 6.79
N TYR A 55 26.91 -1.37 5.48
CA TYR A 55 28.15 -1.32 4.70
C TYR A 55 29.12 -0.25 5.23
N LEU A 56 28.64 0.99 5.42
CA LEU A 56 29.47 2.09 5.94
C LEU A 56 30.06 1.78 7.32
N ASN A 57 29.31 1.09 8.18
CA ASN A 57 29.76 0.71 9.52
C ASN A 57 30.61 -0.57 9.55
N SER A 58 30.72 -1.27 8.42
CA SER A 58 31.54 -2.47 8.27
C SER A 58 33.04 -2.14 8.23
N LYS A 59 33.89 -3.16 8.44
CA LYS A 59 35.35 -3.00 8.35
C LYS A 59 35.83 -2.46 6.99
N PRO A 60 35.41 -3.02 5.83
CA PRO A 60 35.79 -2.46 4.53
C PRO A 60 35.22 -1.07 4.31
N GLY A 61 33.97 -0.80 4.68
CA GLY A 61 33.36 0.53 4.52
C GLY A 61 34.06 1.63 5.34
N ARG A 62 34.49 1.33 6.57
CA ARG A 62 35.32 2.27 7.35
C ARG A 62 36.72 2.48 6.78
N LEU A 63 37.30 1.49 6.11
CA LEU A 63 38.59 1.65 5.45
C LEU A 63 38.46 2.52 4.20
N GLU A 64 37.43 2.29 3.38
CA GLU A 64 37.21 3.09 2.16
C GLU A 64 36.79 4.54 2.44
N HIS A 65 35.97 4.77 3.48
CA HIS A 65 35.48 6.12 3.81
C HIS A 65 36.25 6.81 4.94
N GLY A 66 37.04 6.09 5.74
CA GLY A 66 37.88 6.66 6.79
C GLY A 66 39.23 7.18 6.30
N GLU A 67 39.68 6.81 5.09
CA GLU A 67 40.86 7.37 4.43
C GLU A 67 40.54 8.60 3.57
N ALA A 68 39.26 8.96 3.43
CA ALA A 68 38.77 10.07 2.61
C ALA A 68 38.66 11.41 3.35
N GLU A 69 39.19 11.49 4.58
CA GLU A 69 39.34 12.71 5.39
C GLU A 69 40.83 12.96 5.68
#